data_AF-A0A7S0XE00-F1
#
_entry.id   AF-A0A7S0XE00-F1
#
_cell.length_a   1.000
_cell.length_b   1.000
_cell.length_c   1.000
_cell.angle_alpha   90.00
_cell.angle_beta   90.00
_cell.angle_gamma   90.00
#
_symmetry.space_group_name_H-M   'P 1'
#
loop_
_entity.id
_entity.type
_entity.pdbx_description
1 polymer ?
#
loop_
_entity_poly.entity_id
_entity_poly.type
_entity_poly.pdbx_seq_one_letter_code
_entity_poly.pdbx_strand_id
1 'polypeptide(L)'
;RAMGDRSRVSSHTADKAQGIPLWSALKARSWDVVQVKLLDLAATVAISTAVAALVSAALLVLSFSIVACFRLMVVPRGPSSANQELVFDFTAAVPTARASFLSPKAARALALPAHTGDITDKALQRSRLLDPGQRFGVGVTLVLPETPANQEVGMFQVYAELSTARGDVLANTTRPALLRYASAEVRWLRLLVRWPLYALGLAEEKQTV
;
A
#
# COMPACT_ATOMS: atom_id res chain seq x y z
N ARG A 1 -5.96 -65.16 -29.86
CA ARG A 1 -4.82 -64.97 -30.81
C ARG A 1 -5.19 -63.98 -31.93
N ALA A 2 -5.87 -62.86 -31.62
CA ALA A 2 -6.41 -61.91 -32.62
C ALA A 2 -6.29 -60.43 -32.17
N MET A 3 -5.25 -60.10 -31.39
CA MET A 3 -5.04 -58.76 -30.84
C MET A 3 -3.74 -58.09 -31.34
N GLY A 4 -2.95 -58.79 -32.16
CA GLY A 4 -1.64 -58.33 -32.66
C GLY A 4 -1.64 -57.72 -34.06
N ASP A 5 -2.78 -57.67 -34.75
CA ASP A 5 -2.82 -57.28 -36.16
C ASP A 5 -3.27 -55.82 -36.39
N ARG A 6 -4.04 -55.24 -35.46
CA ARG A 6 -4.48 -53.83 -35.56
C ARG A 6 -3.36 -52.81 -35.31
N SER A 7 -2.43 -53.12 -34.42
CA SER A 7 -1.28 -52.25 -34.14
C SER A 7 -0.33 -52.16 -35.34
N ARG A 8 -0.14 -53.28 -36.05
CA ARG A 8 0.75 -53.41 -37.21
C ARG A 8 0.24 -52.72 -38.48
N VAL A 9 -1.09 -52.68 -38.66
CA VAL A 9 -1.71 -51.93 -39.75
C VAL A 9 -1.63 -50.42 -39.50
N SER A 10 -1.83 -49.96 -38.26
CA SER A 10 -1.74 -48.53 -37.92
C SER A 10 -0.33 -47.96 -38.09
N SER A 11 0.70 -48.76 -37.78
CA SER A 11 2.10 -48.35 -37.96
C SER A 11 2.48 -48.24 -39.45
N HIS A 12 1.95 -49.12 -40.31
CA HIS A 12 2.21 -49.06 -41.75
C HIS A 12 1.51 -47.90 -42.46
N THR A 13 0.32 -47.50 -42.01
CA THR A 13 -0.38 -46.32 -42.53
C THR A 13 0.22 -45.00 -42.03
N ALA A 14 0.77 -44.98 -40.81
CA ALA A 14 1.46 -43.82 -40.27
C ALA A 14 2.78 -43.53 -41.02
N ASP A 15 3.52 -44.57 -41.39
CA ASP A 15 4.81 -44.46 -42.11
C ASP A 15 4.62 -43.95 -43.55
N LYS A 16 3.53 -44.36 -44.23
CA LYS A 16 3.19 -43.88 -45.58
C LYS A 16 2.67 -42.44 -45.63
N ALA A 17 2.21 -41.89 -44.49
CA ALA A 17 1.62 -40.56 -44.40
C ALA A 17 2.64 -39.42 -44.19
N GLN A 18 3.89 -39.74 -43.82
CA GLN A 18 4.89 -38.72 -43.47
C GLN A 18 5.37 -37.87 -44.66
N GLY A 19 5.29 -38.37 -45.90
CA GLY A 19 5.80 -37.67 -47.09
C GLY A 19 4.79 -36.82 -47.91
N ILE A 20 3.49 -36.87 -47.59
CA ILE A 20 2.44 -36.28 -48.45
C ILE A 20 1.87 -35.00 -47.79
N PRO A 21 1.94 -33.80 -48.42
CA PRO A 21 1.40 -32.58 -47.82
C PRO A 21 -0.11 -32.66 -47.61
N LEU A 22 -0.63 -32.09 -46.51
CA LEU A 22 -2.06 -32.16 -46.11
C LEU A 22 -3.02 -31.84 -47.27
N TRP A 23 -2.67 -30.82 -48.06
CA TRP A 23 -3.43 -30.39 -49.23
C TRP A 23 -3.55 -31.46 -50.33
N SER A 24 -2.51 -32.25 -50.53
CA SER A 24 -2.53 -33.34 -51.50
C SER A 24 -3.30 -34.58 -51.01
N ALA A 25 -3.30 -34.86 -49.70
CA ALA A 25 -4.14 -35.90 -49.09
C ALA A 25 -5.64 -35.52 -49.13
N LEU A 26 -5.97 -34.24 -48.91
CA LEU A 26 -7.33 -33.71 -49.03
C LEU A 26 -7.84 -33.84 -50.48
N LYS A 27 -7.00 -33.49 -51.46
CA LYS A 27 -7.31 -33.62 -52.90
C LYS A 27 -7.48 -35.08 -53.33
N ALA A 28 -6.74 -36.00 -52.71
CA ALA A 28 -6.83 -37.44 -52.94
C ALA A 28 -7.99 -38.14 -52.20
N ARG A 29 -8.81 -37.39 -51.45
CA ARG A 29 -9.98 -37.90 -50.71
C ARG A 29 -9.65 -39.00 -49.68
N SER A 30 -8.39 -39.06 -49.22
CA SER A 30 -7.90 -40.04 -48.24
C SER A 30 -8.17 -39.55 -46.81
N TRP A 31 -9.44 -39.64 -46.40
CA TRP A 31 -9.93 -39.12 -45.12
C TRP A 31 -9.20 -39.68 -43.89
N ASP A 32 -8.74 -40.93 -43.94
CA ASP A 32 -7.96 -41.54 -42.85
C ASP A 32 -6.63 -40.82 -42.60
N VAL A 33 -5.92 -40.43 -43.67
CA VAL A 33 -4.64 -39.72 -43.60
C VAL A 33 -4.83 -38.26 -43.17
N VAL A 34 -5.93 -37.64 -43.60
CA VAL A 34 -6.30 -36.28 -43.21
C VAL A 34 -6.62 -36.21 -41.72
N GLN A 35 -7.39 -37.17 -41.18
CA GLN A 35 -7.72 -37.22 -39.76
C GLN A 35 -6.49 -37.35 -38.87
N VAL A 36 -5.54 -38.25 -39.20
CA VAL A 36 -4.31 -38.41 -38.42
C VAL A 36 -3.46 -37.14 -38.43
N LYS A 37 -3.29 -36.49 -39.59
CA LYS A 37 -2.51 -35.23 -39.68
C LYS A 37 -3.18 -34.05 -38.98
N LEU A 38 -4.52 -33.98 -39.00
CA LEU A 38 -5.25 -32.91 -38.32
C LEU A 38 -5.14 -33.04 -36.80
N LEU A 39 -5.20 -34.28 -36.28
CA LEU A 39 -4.98 -34.57 -34.86
C LEU A 39 -3.54 -34.24 -34.42
N ASP A 40 -2.55 -34.55 -35.26
CA ASP A 40 -1.14 -34.28 -34.97
C ASP A 40 -0.82 -32.77 -34.99
N LEU A 41 -1.40 -32.03 -35.95
CA LEU A 41 -1.36 -30.57 -35.97
C LEU A 41 -2.05 -29.95 -34.75
N ALA A 42 -3.24 -30.43 -34.40
CA ALA A 42 -3.97 -29.94 -33.23
C ALA A 42 -3.18 -30.19 -31.92
N ALA A 43 -2.55 -31.35 -31.78
CA ALA A 43 -1.68 -31.66 -30.65
C ALA A 43 -0.46 -30.73 -30.59
N THR A 44 0.20 -30.48 -31.74
CA THR A 44 1.37 -29.58 -31.81
C THR A 44 1.01 -28.13 -31.46
N VAL A 45 -0.17 -27.65 -31.91
CA VAL A 45 -0.68 -26.32 -31.59
C VAL A 45 -1.12 -26.22 -30.12
N ALA A 46 -1.73 -27.27 -29.56
CA ALA A 46 -2.11 -27.30 -28.15
C ALA A 46 -0.87 -27.26 -27.23
N ILE A 47 0.19 -27.99 -27.57
CA ILE A 47 1.43 -28.00 -26.80
C ILE A 47 2.13 -26.63 -26.90
N SER A 48 2.21 -26.03 -28.09
CA SER A 48 2.87 -24.74 -28.27
C SER A 48 2.14 -23.60 -27.55
N THR A 49 0.80 -23.59 -27.57
CA THR A 49 0.00 -22.62 -26.82
C THR A 49 0.13 -22.79 -25.30
N ALA A 50 0.16 -24.03 -24.81
CA ALA A 50 0.41 -24.30 -23.39
C ALA A 50 1.81 -23.82 -22.94
N VAL A 51 2.85 -24.07 -23.75
CA VAL A 51 4.21 -23.60 -23.48
C VAL A 51 4.27 -22.06 -23.50
N ALA A 52 3.64 -21.42 -24.50
CA ALA A 52 3.59 -19.96 -24.58
C ALA A 52 2.89 -19.34 -23.36
N ALA A 53 1.80 -19.95 -22.89
CA ALA A 53 1.09 -19.52 -21.68
C ALA A 53 1.99 -19.61 -20.44
N LEU A 54 2.70 -20.74 -20.26
CA LEU A 54 3.64 -20.91 -19.15
C LEU A 54 4.79 -19.89 -19.19
N VAL A 55 5.37 -19.66 -20.37
CA VAL A 55 6.43 -18.65 -20.55
C VAL A 55 5.91 -17.25 -20.23
N SER A 56 4.71 -16.90 -20.69
CA SER A 56 4.10 -15.59 -20.39
C SER A 56 3.83 -15.40 -18.90
N ALA A 57 3.36 -16.44 -18.21
CA ALA A 57 3.15 -16.41 -16.77
C ALA A 57 4.48 -16.26 -16.01
N ALA A 58 5.52 -16.98 -16.42
CA ALA A 58 6.85 -16.87 -15.84
C ALA A 58 7.45 -15.46 -16.02
N LEU A 59 7.31 -14.87 -17.20
CA LEU A 59 7.74 -13.50 -17.47
C LEU A 59 6.97 -12.47 -16.63
N LEU A 60 5.67 -12.67 -16.40
CA LEU A 60 4.85 -11.80 -15.55
C LEU A 60 5.34 -11.88 -14.10
N VAL A 61 5.55 -13.09 -13.57
CA VAL A 61 6.06 -13.29 -12.21
C VAL A 61 7.46 -12.69 -12.05
N LEU A 62 8.32 -12.85 -13.05
CA LEU A 62 9.66 -12.25 -13.06
C LEU A 62 9.58 -10.72 -13.06
N SER A 63 8.73 -10.13 -13.90
CA SER A 63 8.51 -8.68 -13.94
C SER A 63 8.00 -8.13 -12.61
N PHE A 64 6.97 -8.76 -12.04
CA PHE A 64 6.43 -8.38 -10.74
C PHE A 64 7.48 -8.49 -9.64
N SER A 65 8.29 -9.55 -9.66
CA SER A 65 9.38 -9.77 -8.69
C SER A 65 10.48 -8.71 -8.81
N ILE A 66 10.87 -8.32 -10.03
CA ILE A 66 11.84 -7.25 -10.25
C ILE A 66 11.31 -5.91 -9.75
N VAL A 67 10.07 -5.55 -10.07
CA VAL A 67 9.43 -4.31 -9.59
C VAL A 67 9.29 -4.31 -8.07
N ALA A 68 8.87 -5.43 -7.49
CA ALA A 68 8.79 -5.60 -6.04
C ALA A 68 10.19 -5.44 -5.42
N CYS A 69 11.19 -6.20 -5.88
CA CYS A 69 12.57 -6.10 -5.38
C CYS A 69 13.11 -4.66 -5.48
N PHE A 70 12.94 -4.00 -6.63
CA PHE A 70 13.34 -2.60 -6.82
C PHE A 70 12.61 -1.67 -5.85
N ARG A 71 11.28 -1.77 -5.70
CA ARG A 71 10.55 -0.99 -4.70
C ARG A 71 11.03 -1.26 -3.28
N LEU A 72 11.29 -2.52 -2.94
CA LEU A 72 11.69 -2.95 -1.61
C LEU A 72 13.13 -2.51 -1.27
N MET A 73 14.00 -2.41 -2.27
CA MET A 73 15.41 -2.03 -2.13
C MET A 73 15.63 -0.52 -2.26
N VAL A 74 14.92 0.16 -3.17
CA VAL A 74 15.08 1.60 -3.46
C VAL A 74 14.18 2.48 -2.59
N VAL A 75 13.09 1.97 -2.04
CA VAL A 75 12.39 2.67 -0.96
C VAL A 75 13.11 2.28 0.33
N PRO A 76 14.04 3.10 0.85
CA PRO A 76 14.54 2.88 2.19
C PRO A 76 13.33 2.89 3.10
N ARG A 77 13.02 1.73 3.69
CA ARG A 77 12.17 1.63 4.86
C ARG A 77 12.93 2.22 6.04
N GLY A 78 13.28 3.49 5.94
CA GLY A 78 13.69 4.26 7.10
C GLY A 78 12.50 4.27 8.07
N PRO A 79 12.75 4.23 9.39
CA PRO A 79 11.72 4.52 10.38
C PRO A 79 11.46 6.03 10.35
N SER A 80 10.92 6.58 9.26
CA SER A 80 10.92 8.03 9.04
C SER A 80 9.59 8.72 9.27
N SER A 81 8.57 8.00 9.75
CA SER A 81 7.30 8.59 10.18
C SER A 81 6.81 7.90 11.45
N ALA A 82 7.15 8.48 12.60
CA ALA A 82 6.57 8.10 13.88
C ALA A 82 5.31 8.93 14.08
N ASN A 83 4.14 8.31 13.92
CA ASN A 83 2.86 8.94 14.26
C ASN A 83 2.59 8.71 15.73
N GLN A 84 2.47 9.80 16.49
CA GLN A 84 2.07 9.77 17.90
C GLN A 84 0.77 10.55 18.05
N GLU A 85 -0.15 9.98 18.81
CA GLU A 85 -1.39 10.66 19.17
C GLU A 85 -1.09 11.80 20.15
N LEU A 86 -1.65 12.98 19.85
CA LEU A 86 -1.51 14.17 20.68
C LEU A 86 -2.71 14.26 21.62
N VAL A 87 -2.44 14.17 22.92
CA VAL A 87 -3.46 14.35 23.96
C VAL A 87 -3.40 15.77 24.46
N PHE A 88 -4.49 16.51 24.29
CA PHE A 88 -4.62 17.88 24.81
C PHE A 88 -4.97 17.85 26.30
N ASP A 89 -4.17 18.56 27.09
CA ASP A 89 -4.44 18.88 28.47
C ASP A 89 -5.22 20.19 28.53
N PHE A 90 -6.45 20.11 29.03
CA PHE A 90 -7.39 21.23 29.16
C PHE A 90 -7.40 21.83 30.59
N THR A 91 -6.50 21.39 31.47
CA THR A 91 -6.41 21.93 32.84
C THR A 91 -5.81 23.33 32.87
N ALA A 92 -4.99 23.68 31.87
CA ALA A 92 -4.41 25.01 31.70
C ALA A 92 -5.35 25.94 30.91
N ALA A 93 -5.18 27.25 31.08
CA ALA A 93 -5.95 28.27 30.35
C ALA A 93 -5.77 28.20 28.82
N VAL A 94 -4.67 27.60 28.36
CA VAL A 94 -4.42 27.29 26.94
C VAL A 94 -4.30 25.77 26.82
N PRO A 95 -5.07 25.11 25.93
CA PRO A 95 -4.97 23.67 25.76
C PRO A 95 -3.60 23.32 25.17
N THR A 96 -2.84 22.48 25.87
CA THR A 96 -1.49 22.09 25.44
C THR A 96 -1.41 20.59 25.21
N ALA A 97 -0.75 20.17 24.14
CA ALA A 97 -0.47 18.76 23.88
C ALA A 97 1.04 18.55 23.85
N ARG A 98 1.51 17.46 24.46
CA ARG A 98 2.94 17.10 24.51
C ARG A 98 3.15 15.74 23.85
N ALA A 99 4.10 15.70 22.94
CA ALA A 99 4.57 14.49 22.28
C ALA A 99 6.05 14.28 22.62
N SER A 100 6.47 13.02 22.75
CA SER A 100 7.85 12.66 23.06
C SER A 100 8.43 11.84 21.92
N PHE A 101 9.62 12.24 21.46
CA PHE A 101 10.44 11.47 20.51
C PHE A 101 11.19 10.31 21.16
N LEU A 102 10.76 9.88 22.35
CA LEU A 102 11.27 8.71 23.04
C LEU A 102 10.25 7.57 22.87
N SER A 103 10.76 6.34 22.80
CA SER A 103 9.88 5.16 22.88
C SER A 103 9.05 5.21 24.17
N PRO A 104 7.76 4.83 24.18
CA PRO A 104 6.93 4.85 25.38
C PRO A 104 7.54 4.09 26.56
N LYS A 105 8.27 3.00 26.28
CA LYS A 105 9.00 2.23 27.30
C LYS A 105 10.15 3.05 27.92
N ALA A 106 10.87 3.80 27.11
CA ALA A 106 11.95 4.65 27.57
C ALA A 106 11.45 5.90 28.30
N ALA A 107 10.37 6.53 27.83
CA ALA A 107 9.74 7.65 28.52
C ALA A 107 9.26 7.26 29.93
N ARG A 108 8.65 6.07 30.08
CA ARG A 108 8.27 5.52 31.39
C ARG A 108 9.47 5.16 32.27
N ALA A 109 10.51 4.56 31.69
CA ALA A 109 11.73 4.22 32.43
C ALA A 109 12.46 5.48 32.96
N LEU A 110 12.33 6.60 32.26
CA LEU A 110 12.87 7.91 32.65
C LEU A 110 11.92 8.73 33.54
N ALA A 111 10.75 8.19 33.91
CA ALA A 111 9.73 8.87 34.72
C ALA A 111 9.37 10.29 34.23
N LEU A 112 9.39 10.53 32.92
CA LEU A 112 9.04 11.82 32.33
C LEU A 112 7.51 12.00 32.35
N PRO A 113 6.96 13.16 32.78
CA PRO A 113 7.62 14.44 33.06
C PRO A 113 7.97 14.72 34.55
N ALA A 114 7.86 13.73 35.45
CA ALA A 114 7.96 13.95 36.90
C ALA A 114 9.39 14.19 37.42
N HIS A 115 10.41 13.58 36.80
CA HIS A 115 11.81 13.68 37.23
C HIS A 115 12.74 14.14 36.10
N THR A 116 12.58 15.40 35.72
CA THR A 116 13.36 16.06 34.67
C THR A 116 14.82 16.34 35.06
N GLY A 117 15.12 16.50 36.35
CA GLY A 117 16.41 17.00 36.85
C GLY A 117 17.56 15.98 36.93
N ASP A 118 17.28 14.66 36.96
CA ASP A 118 18.28 13.62 37.27
C ASP A 118 18.54 12.65 36.09
N ILE A 119 18.32 13.12 34.86
CA ILE A 119 18.41 12.29 33.65
C ILE A 119 19.86 12.24 33.15
N THR A 120 20.47 11.04 33.20
CA THR A 120 21.81 10.82 32.65
C THR A 120 21.80 10.85 31.12
N ASP A 121 22.73 11.59 30.51
CA ASP A 121 22.83 11.77 29.05
C ASP A 121 22.98 10.44 28.27
N LYS A 122 23.66 9.45 28.85
CA LYS A 122 23.81 8.12 28.26
C LYS A 122 22.47 7.36 28.13
N ALA A 123 21.54 7.58 29.05
CA ALA A 123 20.22 6.96 28.97
C ALA A 123 19.40 7.61 27.85
N LEU A 124 19.47 8.94 27.75
CA LEU A 124 18.78 9.71 26.72
C LEU A 124 19.25 9.32 25.30
N GLN A 125 20.57 9.22 25.10
CA GLN A 125 21.17 8.84 23.82
C GLN A 125 20.72 7.45 23.33
N ARG A 126 20.62 6.47 24.23
CA ARG A 126 20.16 5.11 23.88
C ARG A 126 18.67 5.04 23.55
N SER A 127 17.89 5.98 24.08
CA SER A 127 16.42 5.99 23.94
C SER A 127 15.89 6.90 22.83
N ARG A 128 16.78 7.64 22.16
CA ARG A 128 16.42 8.66 21.17
C ARG A 128 15.98 7.99 19.87
N LEU A 129 14.82 8.38 19.34
CA LEU A 129 14.35 7.92 18.03
C LEU A 129 15.03 8.64 16.85
N LEU A 130 15.67 9.78 17.10
CA LEU A 130 16.33 10.60 16.08
C LEU A 130 17.82 10.77 16.37
N ASP A 131 18.66 10.48 15.39
CA ASP A 131 20.09 10.70 15.50
C ASP A 131 20.47 12.19 15.38
N PRO A 132 21.52 12.66 16.09
CA PRO A 132 22.05 14.00 15.90
C PRO A 132 22.50 14.23 14.45
N GLY A 133 22.14 15.37 13.86
CA GLY A 133 22.57 15.76 12.51
C GLY A 133 21.63 15.31 11.37
N GLN A 134 20.63 14.47 11.66
CA GLN A 134 19.60 14.12 10.69
C GLN A 134 18.56 15.26 10.58
N ARG A 135 18.22 15.65 9.34
CA ARG A 135 17.12 16.57 9.08
C ARG A 135 15.80 15.82 9.21
N PHE A 136 14.88 16.32 10.02
CA PHE A 136 13.55 15.76 10.20
C PHE A 136 12.48 16.84 9.99
N GLY A 137 11.32 16.42 9.50
CA GLY A 137 10.12 17.24 9.40
C GLY A 137 9.10 16.76 10.42
N VAL A 138 8.48 17.70 11.13
CA VAL A 138 7.36 17.42 12.03
C VAL A 138 6.11 18.02 11.40
N GLY A 139 5.10 17.18 11.20
CA GLY A 139 3.77 17.60 10.79
C GLY A 139 2.79 17.34 11.93
N VAL A 140 1.89 18.29 12.18
CA VAL A 140 0.78 18.11 13.10
C VAL A 140 -0.49 18.08 12.24
N THR A 141 -1.33 17.08 12.47
CA THR A 141 -2.64 16.98 11.84
C THR A 141 -3.70 17.08 12.92
N LEU A 142 -4.58 18.06 12.80
CA LEU A 142 -5.70 18.27 13.69
C LEU A 142 -6.97 17.74 13.03
N VAL A 143 -7.71 16.90 13.75
CA VAL A 143 -9.01 16.40 13.31
C VAL A 143 -10.07 17.12 14.12
N LEU A 144 -10.93 17.89 13.45
CA LEU A 144 -12.00 18.65 14.08
C LEU A 144 -13.37 18.21 13.53
N PRO A 145 -14.41 18.15 14.36
CA PRO A 145 -15.77 17.94 13.85
C PRO A 145 -16.27 19.18 13.08
N GLU A 146 -17.05 18.97 12.02
CA GLU A 146 -17.63 20.04 11.20
C GLU A 146 -18.85 20.71 11.90
N THR A 147 -18.65 21.27 13.10
CA THR A 147 -19.70 21.98 13.84
C THR A 147 -19.80 23.46 13.43
N PRO A 148 -20.97 24.11 13.57
CA PRO A 148 -21.12 25.55 13.32
C PRO A 148 -20.13 26.40 14.15
N ALA A 149 -19.98 26.06 15.44
CA ALA A 149 -19.04 26.74 16.34
C ALA A 149 -17.59 26.66 15.84
N ASN A 150 -17.15 25.49 15.34
CA ASN A 150 -15.79 25.35 14.79
C ASN A 150 -15.65 26.11 13.46
N GLN A 151 -16.68 26.10 12.60
CA GLN A 151 -16.62 26.79 11.30
C GLN A 151 -16.52 28.32 11.45
N GLU A 152 -17.14 28.89 12.49
CA GLU A 152 -17.12 30.33 12.77
C GLU A 152 -15.77 30.82 13.33
N VAL A 153 -14.92 29.93 13.85
CA VAL A 153 -13.56 30.28 14.30
C VAL A 153 -12.72 30.85 13.16
N GLY A 154 -12.94 30.37 11.93
CA GLY A 154 -12.17 30.80 10.75
C GLY A 154 -10.69 30.47 10.88
N MET A 155 -9.85 31.47 11.14
CA MET A 155 -8.40 31.34 11.28
C MET A 155 -8.00 31.24 12.74
N PHE A 156 -7.26 30.18 13.08
CA PHE A 156 -6.65 29.99 14.39
C PHE A 156 -5.14 29.83 14.26
N GLN A 157 -4.40 30.03 15.35
CA GLN A 157 -2.94 29.86 15.37
C GLN A 157 -2.57 28.61 16.15
N VAL A 158 -1.63 27.84 15.61
CA VAL A 158 -1.03 26.68 16.28
C VAL A 158 0.40 27.05 16.64
N TYR A 159 0.69 27.06 17.94
CA TYR A 159 2.04 27.20 18.49
C TYR A 159 2.61 25.81 18.76
N ALA A 160 3.81 25.55 18.24
CA ALA A 160 4.54 24.32 18.48
C ALA A 160 5.94 24.65 19.00
N GLU A 161 6.36 23.90 20.02
CA GLU A 161 7.63 24.08 20.69
C GLU A 161 8.34 22.75 20.81
N LEU A 162 9.61 22.73 20.42
CA LEU A 162 10.51 21.61 20.59
C LEU A 162 11.36 21.85 21.84
N SER A 163 11.10 21.06 22.88
CA SER A 163 11.83 21.13 24.13
C SER A 163 12.74 19.91 24.33
N THR A 164 13.84 20.07 25.08
CA THR A 164 14.68 18.97 25.54
C THR A 164 13.91 18.18 26.60
N ALA A 165 14.39 16.96 26.91
CA ALA A 165 13.90 16.23 28.08
C ALA A 165 14.11 16.98 29.40
N ARG A 166 15.02 17.97 29.43
CA ARG A 166 15.34 18.84 30.58
C ARG A 166 14.41 20.06 30.69
N GLY A 167 13.55 20.29 29.70
CA GLY A 167 12.62 21.43 29.67
C GLY A 167 13.14 22.66 28.94
N ASP A 168 14.37 22.62 28.40
CA ASP A 168 14.92 23.74 27.62
C ASP A 168 14.28 23.79 26.24
N VAL A 169 13.95 24.98 25.76
CA VAL A 169 13.34 25.18 24.43
C VAL A 169 14.45 25.23 23.38
N LEU A 170 14.46 24.31 22.42
CA LEU A 170 15.41 24.31 21.30
C LEU A 170 14.90 25.13 20.12
N ALA A 171 13.60 25.05 19.85
CA ALA A 171 12.98 25.70 18.71
C ALA A 171 11.50 25.90 18.98
N ASN A 172 10.94 26.98 18.42
CA ASN A 172 9.51 27.22 18.42
C ASN A 172 9.05 27.67 17.03
N THR A 173 7.78 27.44 16.74
CA THR A 173 7.16 27.89 15.50
C THR A 173 5.68 28.14 15.72
N THR A 174 5.17 29.19 15.09
CA THR A 174 3.74 29.51 15.08
C THR A 174 3.25 29.46 13.65
N ARG A 175 2.18 28.72 13.40
CA ARG A 175 1.57 28.62 12.07
C ARG A 175 0.08 28.98 12.14
N PRO A 176 -0.42 29.87 11.27
CA PRO A 176 -1.85 30.04 11.12
C PRO A 176 -2.44 28.81 10.42
N ALA A 177 -3.59 28.36 10.90
CA ALA A 177 -4.40 27.31 10.33
C ALA A 177 -5.79 27.86 10.05
N LEU A 178 -6.38 27.46 8.92
CA LEU A 178 -7.69 27.95 8.48
C LEU A 178 -8.66 26.77 8.39
N LEU A 179 -9.77 26.86 9.11
CA LEU A 179 -10.87 25.91 8.94
C LEU A 179 -11.58 26.20 7.62
N ARG A 180 -12.02 25.13 6.95
CA ARG A 180 -12.53 25.28 5.60
C ARG A 180 -13.98 25.70 5.71
N TYR A 181 -14.24 26.95 5.38
CA TYR A 181 -15.60 27.45 5.32
C TYR A 181 -16.40 26.68 4.26
N ALA A 182 -17.61 26.28 4.64
CA ALA A 182 -18.62 25.74 3.73
C ALA A 182 -19.93 26.48 4.00
N SER A 183 -20.56 26.99 2.94
CA SER A 183 -21.84 27.68 3.08
C SER A 183 -22.94 26.70 3.50
N ALA A 184 -24.04 27.23 4.05
CA ALA A 184 -25.16 26.42 4.50
C ALA A 184 -25.76 25.58 3.36
N GLU A 185 -25.86 26.15 2.15
CA GLU A 185 -26.41 25.51 0.96
C GLU A 185 -25.51 24.35 0.50
N VAL A 186 -24.20 24.57 0.46
CA VAL A 186 -23.22 23.54 0.11
C VAL A 186 -23.25 22.40 1.13
N ARG A 187 -23.44 22.71 2.42
CA ARG A 187 -23.58 21.70 3.47
C ARG A 187 -24.84 20.87 3.29
N TRP A 188 -25.98 21.49 3.00
CA TRP A 188 -27.22 20.77 2.73
C TRP A 188 -27.09 19.85 1.52
N LEU A 189 -26.49 20.32 0.44
CA LEU A 189 -26.25 19.49 -0.74
C LEU A 189 -25.30 18.33 -0.43
N ARG A 190 -24.21 18.58 0.31
CA ARG A 190 -23.26 17.55 0.75
C ARG A 190 -23.94 16.51 1.64
N LEU A 191 -24.79 16.95 2.56
CA LEU A 191 -25.55 16.09 3.45
C LEU A 191 -26.57 15.26 2.67
N LEU A 192 -27.29 15.83 1.70
CA LEU A 192 -28.22 15.08 0.86
C LEU A 192 -27.52 13.99 0.03
N VAL A 193 -26.35 14.31 -0.55
CA VAL A 193 -25.56 13.36 -1.34
C VAL A 193 -24.94 12.27 -0.48
N ARG A 194 -24.45 12.61 0.74
CA ARG A 194 -23.74 11.68 1.63
C ARG A 194 -24.60 11.10 2.76
N TRP A 195 -25.86 11.49 2.86
CA TRP A 195 -26.87 10.98 3.80
C TRP A 195 -26.82 9.45 3.98
N PRO A 196 -26.84 8.63 2.90
CA PRO A 196 -26.90 7.19 3.10
C PRO A 196 -25.60 6.64 3.70
N LEU A 197 -24.46 7.27 3.38
CA LEU A 197 -23.15 6.89 3.94
C LEU A 197 -23.05 7.24 5.43
N TYR A 198 -23.59 8.40 5.83
CA TYR A 198 -23.67 8.81 7.22
C TYR A 198 -24.62 7.90 8.02
N ALA A 199 -25.80 7.56 7.48
CA ALA A 199 -26.77 6.68 8.13
C ALA A 199 -26.24 5.26 8.35
N LEU A 200 -25.40 4.76 7.44
CA LEU A 200 -24.74 3.46 7.56
C LEU A 200 -23.47 3.49 8.44
N GLY A 201 -23.06 4.65 8.96
CA GLY A 201 -21.84 4.82 9.75
C GLY A 201 -20.54 4.63 8.95
N LEU A 202 -20.61 4.71 7.61
CA LEU A 202 -19.45 4.56 6.73
C LEU A 202 -18.68 5.88 6.54
N ALA A 203 -19.28 7.00 6.94
CA ALA A 203 -18.69 8.33 6.89
C ALA A 203 -18.98 9.10 8.17
N GLU A 204 -18.09 10.04 8.50
CA GLU A 204 -18.22 10.95 9.64
C GLU A 204 -18.02 12.40 9.19
N GLU A 205 -18.67 13.35 9.86
CA GLU A 205 -18.52 14.79 9.61
C GLU A 205 -17.30 15.35 10.34
N LYS A 206 -16.13 15.11 9.76
CA LYS A 206 -14.84 15.60 10.29
C LYS A 206 -14.02 16.28 9.21
N GLN A 207 -13.31 17.32 9.62
CA GLN A 207 -12.32 18.02 8.85
C GLN A 207 -10.92 17.74 9.42
N THR A 208 -9.96 17.47 8.53
CA THR A 208 -8.54 17.37 8.87
C THR A 208 -7.80 18.61 8.39
N VAL A 209 -6.98 19.21 9.26
CA VAL A 209 -6.10 20.37 8.97
C VAL A 209 -4.66 20.04 9.30
#